data_AF-A0A957D4L9-F1
#
_entry.id   AF-A0A957D4L9-F1
#
_cell.length_a   1.000
_cell.length_b   1.000
_cell.length_c   1.000
_cell.angle_alpha   90.00
_cell.angle_beta   90.00
_cell.angle_gamma   90.00
#
_symmetry.space_group_name_H-M   'P 1'
#
loop_
_entity.id
_entity.type
_entity.pdbx_description
1 polymer ?
#
loop_
_entity_poly.entity_id
_entity_poly.type
_entity_poly.pdbx_seq_one_letter_code
_entity_poly.pdbx_strand_id
1 'polypeptide(L)'
;MSSKDQAEQPIFYKLRLWQEKVLDSALRGMLVFWVIALVNGINSVAKAYREEAQSFQHPAEAAAGVIGAYVLVVSCMIFVTFRPQLGYSLRAGITLFVLYLLGAMGLTLSGLSGDGRIFLFAFIIFTAILTNFRYGLAALGISVVTITIVAALISTGVIN
;
A
#
# COMPACT_ATOMS: atom_id res chain seq x y z
N MET A 1 31.30 15.06 17.24
CA MET A 1 31.45 14.01 16.21
C MET A 1 32.07 14.68 15.00
N SER A 2 33.33 14.38 14.70
CA SER A 2 34.14 15.14 13.73
C SER A 2 33.79 14.73 12.30
N SER A 3 33.88 15.65 11.34
CA SER A 3 33.63 15.36 9.91
C SER A 3 34.55 14.25 9.36
N LYS A 4 35.70 14.00 10.01
CA LYS A 4 36.61 12.90 9.67
C LYS A 4 36.04 11.52 10.05
N ASP A 5 35.23 11.41 11.09
CA ASP A 5 34.66 10.13 11.56
C ASP A 5 33.54 9.60 10.65
N GLN A 6 32.97 10.44 9.77
CA GLN A 6 31.95 10.02 8.79
C GLN A 6 32.53 9.33 7.55
N ALA A 7 33.82 9.50 7.28
CA ALA A 7 34.47 8.94 6.09
C ALA A 7 34.66 7.43 6.20
N GLU A 8 34.91 6.89 7.40
CA GLU A 8 35.30 5.50 7.63
C GLU A 8 34.15 4.54 7.96
N GLN A 9 32.91 5.03 8.04
CA GLN A 9 31.75 4.18 8.29
C GLN A 9 31.55 3.15 7.16
N PRO A 10 31.34 1.86 7.47
CA PRO A 10 31.21 0.82 6.46
C PRO A 10 30.03 1.09 5.52
N ILE A 11 30.18 0.79 4.22
CA ILE A 11 29.20 1.08 3.16
C ILE A 11 27.80 0.58 3.53
N PHE A 12 27.70 -0.59 4.17
CA PHE A 12 26.43 -1.18 4.61
C PHE A 12 25.67 -0.33 5.64
N TYR A 13 26.37 0.37 6.53
CA TYR A 13 25.74 1.27 7.50
C TYR A 13 25.15 2.50 6.81
N LYS A 14 25.89 3.09 5.86
CA LYS A 14 25.43 4.22 5.04
C LYS A 14 24.18 3.85 4.23
N LEU A 15 24.16 2.65 3.64
CA LEU A 15 23.01 2.14 2.89
C LEU A 15 21.76 1.99 3.78
N ARG A 16 21.91 1.38 4.96
CA ARG A 16 20.77 1.17 5.88
C ARG A 16 20.19 2.48 6.41
N LEU A 17 21.04 3.46 6.73
CA LEU A 17 20.61 4.81 7.09
C LEU A 17 19.85 5.50 5.95
N TRP A 18 20.32 5.34 4.71
CA TRP A 18 19.62 5.88 3.55
C TRP A 18 18.25 5.22 3.36
N GLN A 19 18.19 3.89 3.43
CA GLN A 19 16.94 3.13 3.34
C GLN A 19 15.94 3.53 4.42
N GLU A 20 16.40 3.73 5.66
CA GLU A 20 15.56 4.18 6.77
C GLU A 20 15.02 5.60 6.53
N LYS A 21 15.85 6.52 6.05
CA LYS A 21 15.40 7.88 5.67
C LYS A 21 14.40 7.85 4.52
N VAL A 22 14.62 7.01 3.51
CA VAL A 22 13.68 6.83 2.40
C VAL A 22 12.35 6.28 2.88
N LEU A 23 12.37 5.26 3.75
CA LEU A 23 11.16 4.72 4.37
C LEU A 23 10.40 5.79 5.17
N ASP A 24 11.11 6.58 5.98
CA ASP A 24 10.51 7.64 6.79
C ASP A 24 9.88 8.73 5.91
N SER A 25 10.58 9.14 4.84
CA SER A 25 10.09 10.12 3.88
C SER A 25 8.89 9.59 3.08
N ALA A 26 8.96 8.33 2.63
CA ALA A 26 7.89 7.68 1.90
C ALA A 26 6.64 7.50 2.76
N LEU A 27 6.78 7.03 4.01
CA LEU A 27 5.66 6.88 4.93
C LEU A 27 4.96 8.22 5.19
N ARG A 28 5.72 9.29 5.49
CA ARG A 28 5.15 10.62 5.70
C ARG A 28 4.49 11.18 4.45
N GLY A 29 5.14 11.03 3.28
CA GLY A 29 4.59 11.48 2.00
C GLY A 29 3.30 10.75 1.65
N MET A 30 3.33 9.41 1.71
CA MET A 30 2.14 8.58 1.48
C MET A 30 1.03 8.91 2.46
N LEU A 31 1.33 9.13 3.75
CA LEU A 31 0.32 9.44 4.76
C LEU A 31 -0.50 10.67 4.40
N VAL A 32 0.12 11.71 3.84
CA VAL A 32 -0.61 12.89 3.35
C VAL A 32 -1.60 12.49 2.25
N PHE A 33 -1.16 11.73 1.26
CA PHE A 33 -2.04 11.23 0.19
C PHE A 33 -3.13 10.32 0.74
N TRP A 34 -2.83 9.47 1.72
CA TRP A 34 -3.78 8.59 2.39
C TRP A 34 -4.89 9.35 3.12
N VAL A 35 -4.55 10.44 3.82
CA VAL A 35 -5.54 11.28 4.51
C VAL A 35 -6.45 11.97 3.50
N ILE A 36 -5.89 12.51 2.41
CA ILE A 36 -6.68 13.11 1.32
C ILE A 36 -7.59 12.07 0.67
N ALA A 37 -7.05 10.89 0.36
CA ALA A 37 -7.80 9.79 -0.22
C ALA A 37 -8.93 9.30 0.71
N LEU A 38 -8.70 9.24 2.02
CA LEU A 38 -9.73 8.89 3.01
C LEU A 38 -10.88 9.90 3.00
N VAL A 39 -10.58 11.19 3.04
CA VAL A 39 -11.59 12.25 3.01
C VAL A 39 -12.41 12.17 1.73
N ASN A 40 -11.74 12.01 0.59
CA ASN A 40 -12.41 11.85 -0.71
C ASN A 40 -13.22 10.55 -0.79
N GLY A 41 -12.70 9.45 -0.24
CA GLY A 41 -13.38 8.15 -0.19
C GLY A 41 -14.65 8.21 0.65
N ILE A 42 -14.60 8.80 1.84
CA ILE A 42 -15.78 9.01 2.69
C ILE A 42 -16.81 9.87 1.97
N ASN A 43 -16.39 10.97 1.34
CA ASN A 43 -17.30 11.83 0.57
C ASN A 43 -17.94 11.10 -0.62
N SER A 44 -17.17 10.28 -1.33
CA SER A 44 -17.65 9.46 -2.43
C SER A 44 -18.71 8.45 -1.97
N VAL A 45 -18.43 7.71 -0.89
CA VAL A 45 -19.36 6.75 -0.30
C VAL A 45 -20.62 7.45 0.22
N ALA A 46 -20.48 8.61 0.88
CA ALA A 46 -21.62 9.38 1.37
C ALA A 46 -22.50 9.91 0.23
N LYS A 47 -21.89 10.30 -0.90
CA LYS A 47 -22.61 10.73 -2.10
C LYS A 47 -23.34 9.56 -2.75
N ALA A 48 -22.66 8.42 -2.96
CA ALA A 48 -23.26 7.21 -3.50
C ALA A 48 -24.45 6.74 -2.63
N TYR A 49 -24.30 6.79 -1.30
CA TYR A 49 -25.40 6.48 -0.39
C TYR A 49 -26.60 7.42 -0.55
N ARG A 50 -26.38 8.72 -0.79
CA ARG A 50 -27.48 9.68 -0.99
C ARG A 50 -28.18 9.54 -2.34
N GLU A 51 -27.43 9.24 -3.40
CA GLU A 51 -27.94 9.20 -4.78
C GLU A 51 -28.53 7.84 -5.15
N GLU A 52 -28.00 6.74 -4.62
CA GLU A 52 -28.35 5.35 -5.00
C GLU A 52 -29.05 4.56 -3.88
N ALA A 53 -29.50 5.22 -2.81
CA ALA A 53 -30.21 4.59 -1.68
C ALA A 53 -31.42 3.72 -2.07
N GLN A 54 -32.00 3.91 -3.26
CA GLN A 54 -33.14 3.13 -3.73
C GLN A 54 -32.77 1.83 -4.49
N SER A 55 -31.52 1.66 -4.94
CA SER A 55 -31.11 0.52 -5.78
C SER A 55 -30.43 -0.63 -5.02
N PHE A 56 -29.95 -0.40 -3.80
CA PHE A 56 -29.26 -1.42 -3.01
C PHE A 56 -30.15 -1.98 -1.90
N GLN A 57 -30.19 -3.30 -1.75
CA GLN A 57 -30.94 -3.97 -0.68
C GLN A 57 -30.29 -3.77 0.71
N HIS A 58 -28.97 -3.48 0.79
CA HIS A 58 -28.22 -3.24 2.05
C HIS A 58 -27.11 -2.17 1.93
N PRO A 59 -27.43 -0.90 1.61
CA PRO A 59 -26.44 0.14 1.30
C PRO A 59 -25.56 0.54 2.50
N ALA A 60 -26.08 0.41 3.72
CA ALA A 60 -25.38 0.83 4.93
C ALA A 60 -24.21 -0.12 5.30
N GLU A 61 -24.39 -1.43 5.10
CA GLU A 61 -23.39 -2.43 5.47
C GLU A 61 -22.18 -2.41 4.53
N ALA A 62 -22.43 -2.29 3.22
CA ALA A 62 -21.37 -2.15 2.22
C ALA A 62 -20.58 -0.85 2.42
N ALA A 63 -21.27 0.28 2.65
CA ALA A 63 -20.64 1.56 2.93
C ALA A 63 -19.79 1.52 4.21
N ALA A 64 -20.31 0.92 5.29
CA ALA A 64 -19.57 0.76 6.55
C ALA A 64 -18.34 -0.13 6.37
N GLY A 65 -18.43 -1.21 5.57
CA GLY A 65 -17.30 -2.08 5.27
C GLY A 65 -16.17 -1.36 4.53
N VAL A 66 -16.51 -0.60 3.49
CA VAL A 66 -15.52 0.17 2.70
C VAL A 66 -14.87 1.27 3.55
N ILE A 67 -15.67 2.05 4.29
CA ILE A 67 -15.15 3.08 5.18
C ILE A 67 -14.26 2.45 6.27
N GLY A 68 -14.71 1.34 6.87
CA GLY A 68 -13.94 0.59 7.86
C GLY A 68 -12.59 0.13 7.33
N ALA A 69 -12.54 -0.39 6.09
CA ALA A 69 -11.29 -0.77 5.43
C ALA A 69 -10.35 0.43 5.23
N TYR A 70 -10.86 1.56 4.74
CA TYR A 70 -10.05 2.77 4.58
C TYR A 70 -9.51 3.28 5.92
N VAL A 71 -10.35 3.37 6.95
CA VAL A 71 -9.95 3.80 8.29
C VAL A 71 -8.90 2.86 8.87
N LEU A 72 -9.04 1.55 8.68
CA LEU A 72 -8.07 0.56 9.15
C LEU A 72 -6.72 0.73 8.47
N VAL A 73 -6.69 0.88 7.14
CA VAL A 73 -5.45 1.08 6.38
C VAL A 73 -4.76 2.37 6.78
N VAL A 74 -5.49 3.48 6.88
CA VAL A 74 -4.94 4.78 7.30
C VAL A 74 -4.43 4.73 8.74
N SER A 75 -5.18 4.10 9.64
CA SER A 75 -4.77 3.94 11.05
C SER A 75 -3.50 3.09 11.16
N CYS A 76 -3.40 2.01 10.37
CA CYS A 76 -2.19 1.19 10.29
C CYS A 76 -1.00 2.02 9.79
N MET A 77 -1.19 2.82 8.74
CA MET A 77 -0.15 3.71 8.21
C MET A 77 0.30 4.78 9.22
N ILE A 78 -0.64 5.41 9.92
CA ILE A 78 -0.35 6.35 11.02
C ILE A 78 0.47 5.65 12.09
N PHE A 79 0.04 4.47 12.54
CA PHE A 79 0.73 3.71 13.58
C PHE A 79 2.18 3.41 13.19
N VAL A 80 2.42 2.92 11.97
CA VAL A 80 3.77 2.60 11.46
C VAL A 80 4.63 3.85 11.23
N THR A 81 4.01 4.98 10.86
CA THR A 81 4.71 6.24 10.60
C THR A 81 5.20 6.88 11.90
N PHE A 82 4.38 6.92 12.94
CA PHE A 82 4.68 7.63 14.19
C PHE A 82 5.26 6.76 15.30
N ARG A 83 5.41 5.44 15.08
CA ARG A 83 6.11 4.54 16.01
C ARG A 83 7.52 4.19 15.49
N PRO A 84 8.51 5.09 15.66
CA PRO A 84 9.90 4.82 15.28
C PRO A 84 10.55 3.71 16.12
N GLN A 85 9.94 3.33 17.25
CA GLN A 85 10.34 2.18 18.06
C GLN A 85 10.16 0.84 17.32
N LEU A 86 9.31 0.81 16.30
CA LEU A 86 9.20 -0.36 15.43
C LEU A 86 10.47 -0.44 14.59
N GLY A 87 11.23 -1.53 14.73
CA GLY A 87 12.45 -1.73 13.95
C GLY A 87 12.18 -1.62 12.44
N TYR A 88 13.19 -1.16 11.70
CA TYR A 88 13.15 -0.96 10.25
C TYR A 88 12.43 -2.09 9.49
N SER A 89 12.80 -3.35 9.76
CA SER A 89 12.25 -4.52 9.07
C SER A 89 10.73 -4.64 9.19
N LEU A 90 10.18 -4.32 10.36
CA LEU A 90 8.74 -4.41 10.59
C LEU A 90 8.01 -3.26 9.88
N ARG A 91 8.55 -2.03 9.95
CA ARG A 91 7.96 -0.86 9.28
C ARG A 91 7.95 -1.04 7.75
N ALA A 92 9.07 -1.49 7.19
CA ALA A 92 9.16 -1.82 5.77
C ALA A 92 8.20 -2.96 5.40
N GLY A 93 8.17 -4.04 6.20
CA GLY A 93 7.28 -5.18 5.97
C GLY A 93 5.80 -4.79 5.94
N ILE A 94 5.33 -4.00 6.91
CA ILE A 94 3.94 -3.55 6.94
C ILE A 94 3.62 -2.65 5.73
N THR A 95 4.53 -1.74 5.38
CA THR A 95 4.36 -0.86 4.22
C THR A 95 4.20 -1.68 2.93
N LEU A 96 5.08 -2.65 2.72
CA LEU A 96 5.04 -3.55 1.57
C LEU A 96 3.79 -4.42 1.56
N PHE A 97 3.41 -4.95 2.73
CA PHE A 97 2.21 -5.75 2.88
C PHE A 97 0.94 -4.97 2.50
N VAL A 98 0.81 -3.73 2.98
CA VAL A 98 -0.33 -2.87 2.66
C VAL A 98 -0.37 -2.54 1.17
N LEU A 99 0.76 -2.18 0.55
CA LEU A 99 0.83 -1.92 -0.90
C LEU A 99 0.39 -3.14 -1.72
N TYR A 100 0.87 -4.33 -1.37
CA TYR A 100 0.48 -5.56 -2.05
C TYR A 100 -1.01 -5.85 -1.86
N LEU A 101 -1.51 -5.75 -0.63
CA LEU A 101 -2.92 -6.03 -0.31
C LEU A 101 -3.86 -5.08 -1.07
N LEU A 102 -3.55 -3.78 -1.10
CA LEU A 102 -4.29 -2.80 -1.88
C LEU A 102 -4.25 -3.09 -3.37
N GLY A 103 -3.09 -3.46 -3.90
CA GLY A 103 -2.96 -3.83 -5.30
C GLY A 103 -3.80 -5.05 -5.67
N ALA A 104 -3.75 -6.09 -4.84
CA ALA A 104 -4.56 -7.29 -5.01
C ALA A 104 -6.07 -6.99 -4.90
N MET A 105 -6.48 -6.26 -3.84
CA MET A 105 -7.88 -5.88 -3.63
C MET A 105 -8.41 -5.00 -4.77
N GLY A 106 -7.64 -4.00 -5.20
CA GLY A 106 -8.01 -3.12 -6.31
C GLY A 106 -8.20 -3.88 -7.62
N LEU A 107 -7.34 -4.87 -7.89
CA LEU A 107 -7.50 -5.75 -9.04
C LEU A 107 -8.74 -6.64 -8.95
N THR A 108 -9.05 -7.18 -7.77
CA THR A 108 -10.23 -8.05 -7.59
C THR A 108 -11.55 -7.28 -7.59
N LEU A 109 -11.56 -6.02 -7.16
CA LEU A 109 -12.78 -5.22 -7.02
C LEU A 109 -13.08 -4.34 -8.24
N SER A 110 -12.04 -3.88 -8.94
CA SER A 110 -12.17 -2.97 -10.10
C SER A 110 -11.65 -3.60 -11.40
N GLY A 111 -11.35 -4.89 -11.35
CA GLY A 111 -10.81 -5.66 -12.46
C GLY A 111 -9.42 -5.20 -12.91
N LEU A 112 -9.03 -5.67 -14.09
CA LEU A 112 -7.76 -5.30 -14.70
C LEU A 112 -7.68 -3.81 -15.04
N SER A 113 -8.79 -3.08 -15.18
CA SER A 113 -8.78 -1.65 -15.50
C SER A 113 -8.45 -0.75 -14.31
N GLY A 114 -8.61 -1.28 -13.09
CA GLY A 114 -8.45 -0.55 -11.84
C GLY A 114 -7.04 -0.02 -11.55
N ASP A 115 -6.98 0.75 -10.47
CA ASP A 115 -5.78 1.35 -9.88
C ASP A 115 -4.90 0.33 -9.12
N GLY A 116 -5.39 -0.89 -8.89
CA GLY A 116 -4.64 -1.97 -8.24
C GLY A 116 -3.26 -2.26 -8.87
N ARG A 117 -3.12 -2.05 -10.19
CA ARG A 117 -1.82 -2.18 -10.90
C ARG A 117 -0.77 -1.18 -10.42
N ILE A 118 -1.19 0.05 -10.09
CA ILE A 118 -0.31 1.11 -9.60
C ILE A 118 0.26 0.70 -8.24
N PHE A 119 -0.56 0.14 -7.36
CA PHE A 119 -0.13 -0.34 -6.04
C PHE A 119 0.79 -1.55 -6.14
N LEU A 120 0.52 -2.52 -7.03
CA LEU A 120 1.46 -3.63 -7.28
C LEU A 120 2.80 -3.14 -7.85
N PHE A 121 2.76 -2.17 -8.76
CA PHE A 121 3.99 -1.58 -9.30
C PHE A 121 4.80 -0.84 -8.22
N ALA A 122 4.11 -0.04 -7.39
CA ALA A 122 4.73 0.59 -6.23
C ALA A 122 5.32 -0.46 -5.27
N PHE A 123 4.61 -1.55 -4.99
CA PHE A 123 5.10 -2.66 -4.17
C PHE A 123 6.43 -3.23 -4.70
N ILE A 124 6.57 -3.44 -6.01
CA ILE A 124 7.82 -3.93 -6.62
C ILE A 124 8.96 -2.94 -6.38
N ILE A 125 8.73 -1.65 -6.69
CA ILE A 125 9.74 -0.59 -6.54
C ILE A 125 10.17 -0.45 -5.08
N PHE A 126 9.20 -0.35 -4.17
CA PHE A 126 9.48 -0.21 -2.75
C PHE A 126 10.16 -1.45 -2.18
N THR A 127 9.82 -2.65 -2.64
CA THR A 127 10.52 -3.87 -2.21
C THR A 127 11.99 -3.79 -2.62
N ALA A 128 12.28 -3.43 -3.87
CA ALA A 128 13.66 -3.32 -4.37
C ALA A 128 14.48 -2.28 -3.60
N ILE A 129 13.88 -1.13 -3.27
CA ILE A 129 14.51 -0.03 -2.52
C ILE A 129 14.76 -0.41 -1.05
N LEU A 130 13.74 -0.96 -0.38
CA LEU A 130 13.74 -1.18 1.07
C LEU A 130 14.43 -2.49 1.49
N THR A 131 14.56 -3.44 0.59
CA THR A 131 15.23 -4.71 0.91
C THR A 131 16.49 -4.82 0.07
N ASN A 132 16.42 -5.54 -1.04
CA ASN A 132 17.48 -5.68 -2.03
C ASN A 132 16.86 -6.04 -3.39
N PHE A 133 17.67 -5.94 -4.45
CA PHE A 133 17.26 -6.27 -5.82
C PHE A 133 16.67 -7.68 -5.98
N ARG A 134 17.21 -8.68 -5.28
CA ARG A 134 16.72 -10.08 -5.33
C ARG A 134 15.27 -10.20 -4.86
N TYR A 135 14.91 -9.48 -3.82
CA TYR A 135 13.54 -9.44 -3.31
C TYR A 135 12.62 -8.61 -4.20
N GLY A 136 13.15 -7.57 -4.86
CA GLY A 136 12.42 -6.83 -5.91
C GLY A 136 12.01 -7.74 -7.09
N LEU A 137 12.91 -8.62 -7.53
CA LEU A 137 12.60 -9.64 -8.55
C LEU A 137 11.53 -10.64 -8.07
N ALA A 138 11.62 -11.08 -6.81
CA ALA A 138 10.59 -11.93 -6.22
C ALA A 138 9.23 -11.23 -6.16
N ALA A 139 9.20 -9.95 -5.74
CA ALA A 139 7.99 -9.12 -5.73
C ALA A 139 7.39 -8.92 -7.13
N LEU A 140 8.22 -8.79 -8.16
CA LEU A 140 7.77 -8.77 -9.55
C LEU A 140 7.10 -10.09 -9.93
N GLY A 141 7.74 -11.22 -9.63
CA GLY A 141 7.17 -12.55 -9.89
C GLY A 141 5.83 -12.74 -9.20
N ILE A 142 5.75 -12.37 -7.91
CA ILE A 142 4.49 -12.41 -7.15
C ILE A 142 3.43 -11.53 -7.82
N SER A 143 3.76 -10.30 -8.20
CA SER A 143 2.80 -9.38 -8.82
C SER A 143 2.29 -9.88 -10.16
N VAL A 144 3.15 -10.49 -10.99
CA VAL A 144 2.76 -11.11 -12.28
C VAL A 144 1.84 -12.29 -12.04
N VAL A 145 2.14 -13.14 -11.05
CA VAL A 145 1.28 -14.26 -10.66
C VAL A 145 -0.07 -13.75 -10.19
N THR A 146 -0.11 -12.73 -9.33
CA THR A 146 -1.37 -12.13 -8.85
C THR A 146 -2.22 -11.58 -10.00
N ILE A 147 -1.61 -10.81 -10.92
CA ILE A 147 -2.33 -10.29 -12.09
C ILE A 147 -2.85 -11.44 -12.96
N THR A 148 -2.04 -12.46 -13.21
CA THR A 148 -2.44 -13.62 -14.01
C THR A 148 -3.60 -14.39 -13.38
N ILE A 149 -3.55 -14.64 -12.08
CA ILE A 149 -4.62 -15.31 -11.35
C ILE A 149 -5.90 -14.49 -11.41
N VAL A 150 -5.84 -13.19 -11.12
CA VAL A 150 -7.03 -12.32 -11.17
C VAL A 150 -7.59 -12.27 -12.60
N ALA A 151 -6.73 -12.11 -13.62
CA ALA A 151 -7.15 -12.13 -15.02
C ALA A 151 -7.86 -13.45 -15.39
N ALA A 152 -7.34 -14.59 -14.94
CA ALA A 152 -7.95 -15.89 -15.18
C ALA A 152 -9.31 -16.00 -14.48
N LEU A 153 -9.43 -15.55 -13.23
CA LEU A 153 -10.68 -15.56 -12.46
C LEU A 153 -11.76 -14.64 -13.07
N ILE A 154 -11.35 -13.49 -13.63
CA ILE A 154 -12.25 -12.62 -14.40
C ILE A 154 -12.69 -13.34 -15.69
N SER A 155 -11.75 -13.96 -16.41
CA SER A 155 -12.07 -14.68 -17.65
C SER A 155 -13.01 -15.88 -17.45
N THR A 156 -13.04 -16.48 -16.28
CA THR A 156 -13.96 -17.58 -15.93
C THR A 156 -15.28 -17.10 -15.34
N GLY A 157 -15.45 -15.79 -15.11
CA GLY A 157 -16.64 -15.20 -14.52
C GLY A 157 -16.79 -15.47 -13.01
N VAL A 158 -15.72 -15.89 -12.33
CA VAL A 158 -15.73 -16.14 -10.87
C VAL A 158 -15.76 -14.83 -10.09
N ILE A 159 -15.09 -13.80 -10.60
CA ILE A 159 -15.09 -12.43 -10.07
C ILE A 159 -15.43 -11.46 -11.21
N ASN A 160 -16.17 -10.40 -10.87
CA ASN A 160 -16.70 -9.41 -11.82
C ASN A 160 -15.81 -8.16 -11.87
#